data_AF-A0AAJ3P6P8-F1
#
_entry.id   AF-A0AAJ3P6P8-F1
#
_cell.length_a   1.000
_cell.length_b   1.000
_cell.length_c   1.000
_cell.angle_alpha   90.00
_cell.angle_beta   90.00
_cell.angle_gamma   90.00
#
_symmetry.space_group_name_H-M   'P 1'
#
loop_
_entity.id
_entity.type
_entity.pdbx_description
1 polymer ?
#
loop_
_entity_poly.entity_id
_entity_poly.type
_entity_poly.pdbx_seq_one_letter_code
_entity_poly.pdbx_strand_id
1 'polypeptide(L)'
;MRSRIKDHALSLFFLALFVLALAGQAVAGYLRNNDELLDHGQPTIGFGDFLWSSDFAVDVAENWQSEFLQFFLFIAATIWFVQKGSPESKKPGDEGPGSDADQLVGAHARPDSPRWARAGGWRAAVFGNSLMIVMGAVLVLSWL
;
A
#
# COMPACT_ATOMS: atom_id res chain seq x y z
N MET A 1 -17.49 -12.54 24.26
CA MET A 1 -17.48 -11.34 23.39
C MET A 1 -16.41 -10.32 23.77
N ARG A 2 -16.21 -10.01 25.06
CA ARG A 2 -15.14 -9.08 25.52
C ARG A 2 -13.69 -9.50 25.21
N SER A 3 -13.38 -10.79 25.00
CA SER A 3 -12.01 -11.21 24.62
C SER A 3 -11.70 -10.81 23.19
N ARG A 4 -12.57 -11.15 22.21
CA ARG A 4 -12.33 -10.89 20.79
C ARG A 4 -12.07 -9.41 20.44
N ILE A 5 -12.71 -8.47 21.13
CA ILE A 5 -12.44 -7.03 20.94
C ILE A 5 -11.05 -6.66 21.47
N LYS A 6 -10.64 -7.19 22.63
CA LYS A 6 -9.30 -6.97 23.19
C LYS A 6 -8.22 -7.60 22.32
N ASP A 7 -8.49 -8.79 21.79
CA ASP A 7 -7.58 -9.54 20.91
C ASP A 7 -7.34 -8.80 19.57
N HIS A 8 -8.24 -7.89 19.19
CA HIS A 8 -8.13 -7.06 17.98
C HIS A 8 -8.07 -5.56 18.26
N ALA A 9 -7.79 -5.15 19.50
CA ALA A 9 -7.90 -3.75 19.92
C ALA A 9 -7.00 -2.81 19.12
N LEU A 10 -5.78 -3.23 18.79
CA LEU A 10 -4.84 -2.41 18.01
C LEU A 10 -5.37 -2.14 16.60
N SER A 11 -5.84 -3.17 15.90
CA SER A 11 -6.42 -3.03 14.56
C SER A 11 -7.69 -2.19 14.60
N LEU A 12 -8.56 -2.39 15.59
CA LEU A 12 -9.77 -1.59 15.76
C LEU A 12 -9.46 -0.13 16.06
N PHE A 13 -8.41 0.14 16.85
CA PHE A 13 -7.96 1.49 17.15
C PHE A 13 -7.49 2.21 15.87
N PHE A 14 -6.60 1.60 15.09
CA PHE A 14 -6.16 2.19 13.82
C PHE A 14 -7.27 2.27 12.78
N LEU A 15 -8.20 1.32 12.74
CA LEU A 15 -9.38 1.40 11.88
C LEU A 15 -10.26 2.59 12.26
N ALA A 16 -10.46 2.84 13.56
CA ALA A 16 -11.21 4.01 14.02
C ALA A 16 -10.51 5.30 13.62
N LEU A 17 -9.19 5.42 13.83
CA LEU A 17 -8.42 6.57 13.36
C LEU A 17 -8.53 6.77 11.84
N PHE A 18 -8.44 5.68 11.07
CA PHE A 18 -8.57 5.70 9.62
C PHE A 18 -9.94 6.25 9.19
N VAL A 19 -11.03 5.73 9.75
CA VAL A 19 -12.40 6.19 9.43
C VAL A 19 -12.59 7.66 9.85
N LEU A 20 -12.06 8.07 10.99
CA LEU A 20 -12.14 9.46 11.46
C LEU A 20 -11.35 10.40 10.53
N ALA A 21 -10.15 10.01 10.11
CA ALA A 21 -9.35 10.77 9.16
C ALA A 21 -10.04 10.89 7.80
N LEU A 22 -10.59 9.79 7.28
CA LEU A 22 -11.31 9.76 6.01
C LEU A 22 -12.58 10.63 6.05
N ALA A 23 -13.32 10.59 7.17
CA ALA A 23 -14.47 11.47 7.38
C ALA A 23 -14.06 12.95 7.46
N GLY A 24 -12.96 13.25 8.15
CA GLY A 24 -12.39 14.61 8.19
C GLY A 24 -11.99 15.11 6.81
N GLN A 25 -11.32 14.27 6.01
CA GLN A 25 -10.94 14.58 4.64
C GLN A 25 -12.18 14.79 3.75
N ALA A 26 -13.22 13.96 3.87
CA ALA A 26 -14.46 14.14 3.14
C ALA A 26 -15.14 15.48 3.45
N VAL A 27 -15.20 15.87 4.73
CA VAL A 27 -15.80 17.16 5.12
C VAL A 27 -14.96 18.33 4.63
N ALA A 28 -13.64 18.29 4.84
CA ALA A 28 -12.75 19.37 4.42
C ALA A 28 -12.72 19.52 2.88
N GLY A 29 -12.63 18.41 2.16
CA GLY A 29 -12.66 18.39 0.70
C GLY A 29 -13.99 18.92 0.14
N TYR A 30 -15.12 18.54 0.74
CA TYR A 30 -16.44 19.04 0.35
C TYR A 30 -16.55 20.57 0.49
N LEU A 31 -16.08 21.11 1.61
CA LEU A 31 -16.10 22.55 1.86
C LEU A 31 -15.22 23.29 0.85
N ARG A 32 -13.98 22.83 0.67
CA ARG A 32 -13.05 23.39 -0.32
C ARG A 32 -13.64 23.36 -1.74
N ASN A 33 -14.18 22.23 -2.16
CA ASN A 33 -14.75 22.05 -3.49
C ASN A 33 -15.91 23.03 -3.75
N ASN A 34 -16.80 23.21 -2.78
CA ASN A 34 -17.90 24.15 -2.92
C ASN A 34 -17.43 25.62 -2.92
N ASP A 35 -16.41 25.96 -2.13
CA ASP A 35 -15.80 27.30 -2.19
C ASP A 35 -15.20 27.57 -3.58
N GLU A 36 -14.49 26.59 -4.17
CA GLU A 36 -13.95 26.69 -5.53
C GLU A 36 -15.05 26.81 -6.60
N LEU A 37 -16.14 26.04 -6.49
CA LEU A 37 -17.27 26.16 -7.40
C LEU A 37 -17.90 27.56 -7.34
N LEU A 38 -18.07 28.11 -6.13
CA LEU A 38 -18.61 29.46 -5.94
C LEU A 38 -17.69 30.53 -6.53
N ASP A 39 -16.37 30.42 -6.32
CA ASP A 39 -15.37 31.32 -6.91
C ASP A 39 -15.39 31.28 -8.45
N HIS A 40 -15.74 30.14 -9.03
CA HIS A 40 -15.94 29.97 -10.47
C HIS A 40 -17.36 30.28 -10.97
N GLY A 41 -18.26 30.77 -10.10
CA GLY A 41 -19.64 31.08 -10.45
C GLY A 41 -20.51 29.87 -10.79
N GLN A 42 -20.10 28.68 -10.36
CA GLN A 42 -20.80 27.41 -10.54
C GLN A 42 -21.71 27.09 -9.35
N PRO A 43 -22.79 26.32 -9.56
CA PRO A 43 -23.62 25.85 -8.46
C PRO A 43 -22.85 24.88 -7.56
N THR A 44 -23.08 24.95 -6.26
CA THR A 44 -22.54 23.98 -5.31
C THR A 44 -23.16 22.60 -5.50
N ILE A 45 -22.43 21.56 -5.10
CA ILE A 45 -22.91 20.17 -5.13
C ILE A 45 -23.27 19.69 -3.72
N GLY A 46 -24.08 18.63 -3.63
CA GLY A 46 -24.40 17.99 -2.35
C GLY A 46 -23.23 17.15 -1.82
N PHE A 47 -23.20 16.92 -0.50
CA PHE A 47 -22.15 16.10 0.12
C PHE A 47 -22.09 14.67 -0.43
N GLY A 48 -23.24 14.07 -0.71
CA GLY A 48 -23.31 12.75 -1.33
C GLY A 48 -22.72 12.73 -2.74
N ASP A 49 -23.00 13.76 -3.55
CA ASP A 49 -22.46 13.88 -4.90
C ASP A 49 -20.94 14.07 -4.88
N PHE A 50 -20.43 14.85 -3.92
CA PHE A 50 -18.99 15.00 -3.70
C PHE A 50 -18.31 13.68 -3.32
N LEU A 51 -18.90 12.87 -2.44
CA LEU A 51 -18.32 11.57 -2.07
C LEU A 51 -18.20 10.58 -3.24
N TRP A 52 -19.00 10.74 -4.28
CA TRP A 52 -18.95 9.95 -5.51
C TRP A 52 -18.26 10.68 -6.67
N SER A 53 -17.70 11.87 -6.43
CA SER A 53 -16.99 12.64 -7.45
C SER A 53 -15.57 12.10 -7.67
N SER A 54 -15.01 12.43 -8.83
CA SER A 54 -13.59 12.19 -9.09
C SER A 54 -12.70 12.96 -8.14
N ASP A 55 -13.09 14.16 -7.71
CA ASP A 55 -12.26 15.03 -6.87
C ASP A 55 -12.01 14.40 -5.50
N PHE A 56 -13.04 13.85 -4.86
CA PHE A 56 -12.85 13.12 -3.60
C PHE A 56 -12.00 11.86 -3.79
N ALA A 57 -12.22 11.11 -4.88
CA ALA A 57 -11.42 9.93 -5.17
C ALA A 57 -9.94 10.26 -5.39
N VAL A 58 -9.65 11.36 -6.09
CA VAL A 58 -8.29 11.88 -6.31
C VAL A 58 -7.68 12.34 -5.00
N ASP A 59 -8.37 13.15 -4.19
CA ASP A 59 -7.87 13.59 -2.88
C ASP A 59 -7.48 12.40 -2.00
N VAL A 60 -8.28 11.34 -2.01
CA VAL A 60 -7.96 10.11 -1.28
C VAL A 60 -6.76 9.43 -1.94
N ALA A 61 -6.77 9.20 -3.24
CA ALA A 61 -5.68 8.51 -3.94
C ALA A 61 -4.32 9.22 -3.77
N GLU A 62 -4.27 10.55 -3.79
CA GLU A 62 -3.04 11.34 -3.58
C GLU A 62 -2.35 11.04 -2.25
N ASN A 63 -3.12 10.87 -1.17
CA ASN A 63 -2.56 10.49 0.13
C ASN A 63 -1.85 9.13 0.03
N TRP A 64 -2.50 8.16 -0.60
CA TRP A 64 -1.99 6.80 -0.74
C TRP A 64 -0.84 6.69 -1.76
N GLN A 65 -0.78 7.57 -2.75
CA GLN A 65 0.32 7.60 -3.74
C GLN A 65 1.68 7.69 -3.05
N SER A 66 1.83 8.62 -2.10
CA SER A 66 3.09 8.82 -1.37
C SER A 66 3.48 7.59 -0.54
N GLU A 67 2.50 6.94 0.09
CA GLU A 67 2.72 5.73 0.89
C GLU A 67 3.11 4.53 0.01
N PHE A 68 2.44 4.31 -1.11
CA PHE A 68 2.81 3.23 -2.03
C PHE A 68 4.22 3.44 -2.60
N LEU A 69 4.58 4.67 -2.95
CA LEU A 69 5.94 5.01 -3.37
C LEU A 69 6.95 4.76 -2.24
N GLN A 70 6.65 5.22 -1.01
CA GLN A 70 7.51 5.03 0.15
C GLN A 70 7.77 3.54 0.39
N PHE A 71 6.73 2.72 0.51
CA PHE A 71 6.89 1.29 0.75
C PHE A 71 7.58 0.58 -0.41
N PHE A 72 7.26 0.94 -1.66
CA PHE A 72 7.94 0.40 -2.84
C PHE A 72 9.44 0.69 -2.77
N LEU A 73 9.82 1.95 -2.53
CA LEU A 73 11.21 2.35 -2.40
C LEU A 73 11.88 1.70 -1.19
N PHE A 74 11.18 1.61 -0.06
CA PHE A 74 11.71 1.00 1.15
C PHE A 74 12.00 -0.49 0.95
N ILE A 75 11.05 -1.24 0.37
CA ILE A 75 11.24 -2.67 0.04
C ILE A 75 12.36 -2.83 -0.99
N ALA A 76 12.38 -2.02 -2.06
CA ALA A 76 13.43 -2.08 -3.07
C ALA A 76 14.81 -1.79 -2.50
N ALA A 77 14.91 -0.74 -1.70
CA ALA A 77 16.17 -0.26 -1.12
C ALA A 77 16.71 -1.25 -0.11
N THR A 78 15.87 -1.80 0.77
CA THR A 78 16.29 -2.77 1.81
C THR A 78 16.75 -4.11 1.25
N ILE A 79 16.54 -4.38 -0.05
CA ILE A 79 17.20 -5.51 -0.71
C ILE A 79 18.72 -5.31 -0.73
N TRP A 80 19.20 -4.09 -0.99
CA TRP A 80 20.62 -3.79 -1.28
C TRP A 80 21.29 -2.90 -0.24
N PHE A 81 20.54 -2.03 0.42
CA PHE A 81 21.03 -1.15 1.46
C PHE A 81 20.74 -1.74 2.83
N VAL A 82 21.80 -1.81 3.64
CA VAL A 82 21.74 -2.38 4.98
C VAL A 82 22.08 -1.32 6.02
N GLN A 83 21.23 -1.22 7.05
CA GLN A 83 21.45 -0.41 8.23
C GLN A 83 21.66 -1.30 9.46
N LYS A 84 22.91 -1.36 9.94
CA LYS A 84 23.27 -2.14 11.14
C LYS A 84 22.44 -1.70 12.36
N GLY A 85 21.77 -2.65 12.98
CA GLY A 85 20.96 -2.43 14.18
C GLY A 85 19.49 -2.06 13.92
N SER A 86 19.08 -1.91 12.65
CA SER A 86 17.67 -1.76 12.30
C SER A 86 16.98 -3.13 12.29
N PRO A 87 15.80 -3.28 12.94
CA PRO A 87 15.02 -4.51 12.87
C PRO A 87 14.41 -4.76 11.48
N GLU A 88 14.24 -3.70 10.68
CA GLU A 88 13.65 -3.76 9.34
C GLU A 88 14.70 -3.92 8.23
N SER A 89 15.98 -3.98 8.59
CA SER A 89 17.09 -4.16 7.65
C SER A 89 17.63 -5.59 7.72
N LYS A 90 18.12 -6.09 6.58
CA LYS A 90 18.98 -7.28 6.58
C LYS A 90 20.25 -7.04 7.40
N LYS A 91 20.97 -8.11 7.73
CA LYS A 91 22.26 -8.01 8.42
C LYS A 91 23.36 -7.63 7.43
N PRO A 92 24.42 -6.94 7.89
CA PRO A 92 25.58 -6.66 7.05
C PRO A 92 26.17 -7.97 6.49
N GLY A 93 26.35 -8.04 5.17
CA GLY A 93 26.81 -9.24 4.45
C GLY A 93 25.70 -10.05 3.78
N ASP A 94 24.42 -9.75 4.06
CA ASP A 94 23.25 -10.40 3.45
C ASP A 94 22.61 -9.52 2.35
N GLU A 95 23.37 -8.58 1.75
CA GLU A 95 22.87 -7.69 0.71
C GLU A 95 22.51 -8.45 -0.58
N GLY A 96 21.49 -7.95 -1.29
CA GLY A 96 21.04 -8.50 -2.56
C GLY A 96 19.91 -9.51 -2.47
N PRO A 97 19.43 -10.04 -3.60
CA PRO A 97 18.41 -11.09 -3.61
C PRO A 97 18.96 -12.34 -2.91
N GLY A 98 18.22 -12.88 -1.96
CA GLY A 98 18.61 -14.12 -1.28
C GLY A 98 18.73 -15.29 -2.25
N SER A 99 19.39 -16.37 -1.87
CA SER A 99 19.52 -17.53 -2.76
C SER A 99 18.18 -18.24 -2.97
N ASP A 100 18.07 -19.04 -4.03
CA ASP A 100 16.89 -19.89 -4.26
C ASP A 100 16.59 -20.83 -3.08
N ALA A 101 17.64 -21.23 -2.35
CA ALA A 101 17.51 -22.05 -1.16
C ALA A 101 16.91 -21.26 0.01
N ASP A 102 17.37 -20.02 0.23
CA ASP A 102 16.84 -19.14 1.29
C ASP A 102 15.38 -18.76 1.01
N GLN A 103 15.04 -18.55 -0.26
CA GLN A 103 13.70 -18.18 -0.70
C GLN A 103 12.77 -19.40 -0.89
N LEU A 104 13.28 -20.63 -0.75
CA LEU A 104 12.53 -21.88 -0.94
C LEU A 104 11.82 -21.94 -2.30
N VAL A 105 12.53 -21.60 -3.38
CA VAL A 105 12.02 -21.59 -4.75
C VAL A 105 12.72 -22.62 -5.64
N GLY A 106 12.11 -22.92 -6.79
CA GLY A 106 12.66 -23.86 -7.76
C GLY A 106 12.91 -25.25 -7.16
N ALA A 107 14.17 -25.70 -7.23
CA ALA A 107 14.58 -27.00 -6.71
C ALA A 107 14.50 -27.12 -5.18
N HIS A 108 14.48 -26.00 -4.46
CA HIS A 108 14.42 -25.95 -2.99
C HIS A 108 13.00 -25.73 -2.46
N ALA A 109 12.01 -25.70 -3.35
CA ALA A 109 10.63 -25.48 -2.97
C ALA A 109 10.02 -26.66 -2.22
N ARG A 110 9.09 -26.36 -1.31
CA ARG A 110 8.43 -27.34 -0.47
C ARG A 110 7.22 -27.97 -1.18
N PRO A 111 6.74 -29.14 -0.72
CA PRO A 111 5.55 -29.79 -1.28
C PRO A 111 4.28 -28.92 -1.23
N ASP A 112 4.18 -28.03 -0.24
CA ASP A 112 3.09 -27.07 -0.06
C ASP A 112 3.31 -25.72 -0.76
N SER A 113 4.48 -25.50 -1.38
CA SER A 113 4.79 -24.23 -2.05
C SER A 113 3.85 -23.96 -3.25
N PRO A 114 3.50 -22.69 -3.52
CA PRO A 114 2.72 -22.31 -4.69
C PRO A 114 3.33 -22.81 -6.00
N ARG A 115 2.49 -23.12 -6.99
CA ARG A 115 2.94 -23.67 -8.29
C ARG A 115 3.95 -22.77 -9.01
N TRP A 116 3.83 -21.45 -8.90
CA TRP A 116 4.73 -20.50 -9.54
C TRP A 116 6.06 -20.32 -8.79
N ALA A 117 6.10 -20.58 -7.48
CA ALA A 117 7.34 -20.64 -6.70
C ALA A 117 8.18 -21.88 -7.06
N ARG A 118 7.52 -22.98 -7.43
CA ARG A 118 8.15 -24.20 -7.94
C ARG A 118 8.57 -24.10 -9.41
N ALA A 119 7.97 -23.19 -10.16
CA ALA A 119 8.28 -23.00 -11.56
C ALA A 119 9.63 -22.28 -11.70
N GLY A 120 10.44 -22.65 -12.70
CA GLY A 120 11.64 -21.88 -13.05
C GLY A 120 11.33 -20.70 -13.98
N GLY A 121 12.35 -19.87 -14.22
CA GLY A 121 12.34 -18.82 -15.23
C GLY A 121 11.38 -17.65 -14.90
N TRP A 122 10.71 -17.11 -15.91
CA TRP A 122 9.93 -15.87 -15.78
C TRP A 122 8.76 -15.97 -14.79
N ARG A 123 8.18 -17.15 -14.59
CA ARG A 123 7.06 -17.34 -13.64
C ARG A 123 7.52 -17.19 -12.19
N ALA A 124 8.67 -17.75 -11.85
CA ALA A 124 9.30 -17.51 -10.55
C ALA A 124 9.70 -16.03 -10.40
N ALA A 125 10.22 -15.40 -11.45
CA ALA A 125 10.57 -13.98 -11.40
C ALA A 125 9.34 -13.10 -11.10
N VAL A 126 8.20 -13.32 -11.77
CA VAL A 126 6.96 -12.58 -11.49
C VAL A 126 6.46 -12.87 -10.08
N PHE A 127 6.49 -14.13 -9.64
CA PHE A 127 6.04 -14.50 -8.30
C PHE A 127 6.92 -13.89 -7.20
N GLY A 128 8.25 -13.98 -7.35
CA GLY A 128 9.22 -13.44 -6.39
C GLY A 128 9.21 -11.92 -6.31
N ASN A 129 8.82 -11.24 -7.40
CA ASN A 129 8.66 -9.78 -7.42
C ASN A 129 7.20 -9.34 -7.26
N SER A 130 6.28 -10.24 -6.94
CA SER A 130 4.83 -9.96 -6.98
C SER A 130 4.42 -8.80 -6.08
N LEU A 131 5.00 -8.68 -4.88
CA LEU A 131 4.74 -7.54 -4.00
C LEU A 131 5.16 -6.23 -4.67
N MET A 132 6.39 -6.14 -5.16
CA MET A 132 6.90 -4.96 -5.87
C MET A 132 6.08 -4.61 -7.11
N ILE A 133 5.65 -5.63 -7.86
CA ILE A 133 4.80 -5.47 -9.05
C ILE A 133 3.45 -4.89 -8.65
N VAL A 134 2.80 -5.44 -7.61
CA VAL A 134 1.50 -4.93 -7.14
C VAL A 134 1.63 -3.49 -6.64
N MET A 135 2.64 -3.20 -5.83
CA MET A 135 2.85 -1.85 -5.30
C MET A 135 3.14 -0.84 -6.40
N GLY A 136 4.02 -1.18 -7.35
CA GLY A 136 4.30 -0.34 -8.52
C GLY A 136 3.09 -0.17 -9.43
N ALA A 137 2.29 -1.22 -9.63
CA ALA A 137 1.06 -1.14 -10.41
C ALA A 137 0.03 -0.23 -9.74
N VAL A 138 -0.21 -0.38 -8.43
CA VAL A 138 -1.14 0.50 -7.69
C VAL A 138 -0.66 1.94 -7.74
N LEU A 139 0.63 2.19 -7.54
CA LEU A 139 1.24 3.52 -7.65
C LEU A 139 1.04 4.15 -9.03
N VAL A 140 1.20 3.38 -10.12
CA VAL A 140 1.02 3.91 -11.49
C VAL A 140 -0.46 4.11 -11.80
N LEU A 141 -1.31 3.16 -11.41
CA LEU A 141 -2.75 3.21 -11.66
C LEU A 141 -3.46 4.29 -10.84
N SER A 142 -2.89 4.75 -9.72
CA SER A 142 -3.46 5.86 -8.95
C SER A 142 -3.34 7.23 -9.62
N TRP A 143 -2.74 7.30 -10.83
CA TRP A 143 -2.70 8.51 -11.67
C TRP A 143 -3.73 8.48 -12.82
N LEU A 144 -4.45 7.37 -13.00
CA LEU A 144 -5.50 7.20 -14.01
C LEU A 144 -6.87 7.49 -13.40
#